data_AF-A0A259NGI7-F1
#
_entry.id   AF-A0A259NGI7-F1
#
_cell.length_a   1.000
_cell.length_b   1.000
_cell.length_c   1.000
_cell.angle_alpha   90.00
_cell.angle_beta   90.00
_cell.angle_gamma   90.00
#
_symmetry.space_group_name_H-M   'P 1'
#
loop_
_entity.id
_entity.type
_entity.pdbx_description
1 polymer ?
#
loop_
_entity_poly.entity_id
_entity_poly.type
_entity_poly.pdbx_seq_one_letter_code
_entity_poly.pdbx_strand_id
1 'polypeptide(L)'
;MNYLIDVLRGKIDERITQLGHDKLSVFGVGHAHTIDIWRGVFRQLIAQGYLSVDTEGFGGLALCERCRPLLRSEEALWLRQITKPVKISRKTCDRPDFFSDEESELWEALRACRK
;
A
#
# COMPACT_ATOMS: atom_id res chain seq x y z
N MET A 1 -9.71 1.13 9.58
CA MET A 1 -8.24 1.03 9.34
C MET A 1 -7.48 2.37 9.37
N ASN A 2 -7.93 3.44 8.70
CA ASN A 2 -7.13 4.67 8.52
C ASN A 2 -6.75 5.36 9.85
N TYR A 3 -7.65 5.37 10.83
CA TYR A 3 -7.40 5.90 12.17
C TYR A 3 -6.16 5.29 12.85
N LEU A 4 -6.01 3.96 12.79
CA LEU A 4 -4.86 3.26 13.37
C LEU A 4 -3.55 3.69 12.69
N ILE A 5 -3.58 3.91 11.38
CA ILE A 5 -2.42 4.39 10.61
C ILE A 5 -2.05 5.81 11.05
N ASP A 6 -3.05 6.66 11.28
CA ASP A 6 -2.82 8.03 11.76
C ASP A 6 -2.20 8.04 13.17
N VAL A 7 -2.65 7.16 14.08
CA VAL A 7 -2.03 6.96 15.41
C VAL A 7 -0.59 6.46 15.29
N LEU A 8 -0.33 5.41 14.51
CA LEU A 8 1.03 4.86 14.34
C LEU A 8 1.99 5.86 13.71
N ARG A 9 1.52 6.72 12.81
CA ARG A 9 2.32 7.77 12.19
C ARG A 9 2.48 9.01 13.07
N GLY A 10 1.77 9.10 14.18
CA GLY A 10 1.85 10.24 15.09
C GLY A 10 1.10 11.47 14.57
N LYS A 11 0.09 11.30 13.72
CA LYS A 11 -0.71 12.43 13.23
C LYS A 11 -1.56 12.96 14.37
N ILE A 12 -1.50 14.28 14.59
CA ILE A 12 -2.32 14.96 15.58
C ILE A 12 -3.69 15.20 14.94
N ASP A 13 -4.70 14.54 15.49
CA ASP A 13 -6.10 14.66 15.08
C ASP A 13 -6.94 14.86 16.35
N GLU A 14 -8.00 15.64 16.26
CA GLU A 14 -8.82 16.02 17.41
C GLU A 14 -9.42 14.78 18.08
N ARG A 15 -9.84 13.79 17.29
CA ARG A 15 -10.33 12.50 17.79
C ARG A 15 -9.25 11.67 18.49
N ILE A 16 -7.98 11.77 18.06
CA ILE A 16 -6.86 11.05 18.67
C ILE A 16 -6.56 11.64 20.05
N THR A 17 -6.54 12.97 20.15
CA THR A 17 -6.32 13.69 21.41
C THR A 17 -7.49 13.53 22.38
N GLN A 18 -8.74 13.62 21.91
CA GLN A 18 -9.93 13.43 22.74
C GLN A 18 -9.97 12.03 23.39
N LEU A 19 -9.53 11.00 22.66
CA LEU A 19 -9.47 9.63 23.15
C LEU A 19 -8.17 9.29 23.89
N GLY A 20 -7.22 10.23 23.99
CA GLY A 20 -5.95 10.05 24.69
C GLY A 20 -4.96 9.10 24.02
N HIS A 21 -5.14 8.80 22.72
CA HIS A 21 -4.29 7.88 21.98
C HIS A 21 -2.92 8.49 21.59
N ASP A 22 -2.78 9.80 21.76
CA ASP A 22 -1.51 10.54 21.67
C ASP A 22 -0.52 10.16 22.78
N LYS A 23 -1.01 9.64 23.91
CA LYS A 23 -0.17 9.27 25.08
C LYS A 23 0.33 7.82 25.04
N LEU A 24 -0.05 7.05 24.04
CA LEU A 24 0.34 5.64 23.94
C LEU A 24 1.80 5.53 23.47
N SER A 25 2.51 4.51 23.97
CA SER A 25 3.89 4.22 23.56
C SER A 25 4.05 3.88 22.08
N VAL A 26 2.96 3.45 21.42
CA VAL A 26 2.92 3.13 19.99
C VAL A 26 2.68 4.35 19.10
N PHE A 27 2.34 5.51 19.67
CA PHE A 27 2.09 6.74 18.93
C PHE A 27 3.38 7.22 18.27
N GLY A 28 3.36 7.44 16.95
CA GLY A 28 4.51 7.95 16.20
C GLY A 28 5.64 6.94 15.90
N VAL A 29 5.56 5.69 16.38
CA VAL A 29 6.57 4.65 16.10
C VAL A 29 6.73 4.40 14.59
N GLY A 30 5.64 4.56 13.83
CA GLY A 30 5.56 4.31 12.39
C GLY A 30 5.79 5.51 11.49
N HIS A 31 6.31 6.63 12.00
CA HIS A 31 6.47 7.87 11.23
C HIS A 31 7.37 7.73 9.98
N ALA A 32 8.31 6.78 9.99
CA ALA A 32 9.22 6.51 8.88
C ALA A 32 8.54 5.92 7.63
N HIS A 33 7.32 5.37 7.75
CA HIS A 33 6.62 4.71 6.66
C HIS A 33 5.41 5.52 6.18
N THR A 34 5.13 5.41 4.87
CA THR A 34 3.98 6.06 4.26
C THR A 34 2.68 5.32 4.60
N ILE A 35 1.55 6.02 4.44
CA ILE A 35 0.21 5.45 4.64
C ILE A 35 0.01 4.19 3.78
N ASP A 36 0.48 4.21 2.53
CA ASP A 36 0.29 3.08 1.61
C ASP A 36 1.05 1.82 2.03
N ILE A 37 2.25 1.99 2.62
CA ILE A 37 3.02 0.89 3.20
C ILE A 37 2.22 0.30 4.38
N TRP A 38 1.77 1.15 5.31
CA TRP A 38 0.96 0.70 6.45
C TRP A 38 -0.32 -0.02 6.01
N ARG A 39 -1.05 0.50 5.02
CA ARG A 39 -2.25 -0.16 4.47
C ARG A 39 -1.94 -1.55 3.95
N GLY A 40 -0.85 -1.73 3.21
CA GLY A 40 -0.52 -3.05 2.70
C GLY A 40 0.02 -3.99 3.78
N VAL A 41 0.71 -3.49 4.82
CA VAL A 41 1.09 -4.29 6.00
C VAL A 41 -0.16 -4.84 6.68
N PHE A 42 -1.14 -3.98 6.98
CA PHE A 42 -2.41 -4.42 7.57
C PHE A 42 -3.15 -5.44 6.70
N ARG A 43 -3.19 -5.23 5.37
CA ARG A 43 -3.80 -6.21 4.45
C ARG A 43 -3.09 -7.55 4.46
N GLN A 44 -1.76 -7.57 4.52
CA GLN A 44 -1.00 -8.82 4.61
C GLN A 44 -1.27 -9.55 5.93
N LEU A 45 -1.35 -8.81 7.04
CA LEU A 45 -1.71 -9.39 8.35
C LEU A 45 -3.14 -9.97 8.35
N ILE A 46 -4.08 -9.30 7.68
CA ILE A 46 -5.45 -9.84 7.52
C ILE A 46 -5.43 -11.10 6.65
N ALA A 47 -4.73 -11.07 5.51
CA ALA A 47 -4.64 -12.23 4.61
C ALA A 47 -3.98 -13.45 5.26
N GLN A 48 -3.04 -13.23 6.18
CA GLN A 48 -2.39 -14.30 6.95
C GLN A 48 -3.25 -14.78 8.14
N GLY A 49 -4.36 -14.12 8.44
CA GLY A 49 -5.28 -14.50 9.53
C GLY A 49 -4.84 -14.03 10.92
N TYR A 50 -3.89 -13.10 11.00
CA TYR A 50 -3.51 -12.45 12.25
C TYR A 50 -4.58 -11.42 12.66
N LEU A 51 -5.07 -10.64 11.70
CA LEU A 51 -6.11 -9.63 11.94
C LEU A 51 -7.42 -10.02 11.25
N SER A 52 -8.53 -9.68 11.89
CA SER A 52 -9.88 -9.76 11.36
C SER A 52 -10.42 -8.35 11.14
N VAL A 53 -11.20 -8.15 10.07
CA VAL A 53 -11.96 -6.91 9.87
C VAL A 53 -13.32 -7.14 10.49
N ASP A 54 -13.64 -6.36 11.52
CA ASP A 54 -14.97 -6.34 12.08
C ASP A 54 -15.91 -5.60 11.12
N THR A 55 -16.72 -6.37 10.40
CA THR A 55 -17.72 -5.87 9.46
C THR A 55 -18.96 -5.30 10.15
N GLU A 56 -19.21 -5.66 11.40
CA GLU A 56 -20.40 -5.25 12.17
C GLU A 56 -20.15 -3.94 12.93
N GLY A 57 -18.92 -3.72 13.41
CA GLY A 57 -18.53 -2.57 14.26
C GLY A 57 -17.82 -1.41 13.55
N PHE A 58 -18.24 -1.01 12.34
CA PHE A 58 -17.68 0.13 11.57
C PHE A 58 -16.31 -0.11 10.89
N GLY A 59 -15.96 -1.35 10.53
CA GLY A 59 -14.70 -1.63 9.82
C GLY A 59 -13.46 -1.50 10.72
N GLY A 60 -13.64 -1.84 12.00
CA GLY A 60 -12.58 -1.99 13.00
C GLY A 60 -11.65 -3.16 12.67
N LEU A 61 -10.49 -3.19 13.32
CA LEU A 61 -9.56 -4.32 13.25
C LEU A 61 -9.61 -5.07 14.58
N ALA A 62 -9.86 -6.37 14.52
CA ALA A 62 -9.83 -7.27 15.66
C ALA A 62 -8.60 -8.18 15.59
N LEU A 63 -8.01 -8.47 16.75
CA LEU A 63 -6.91 -9.42 16.87
C LEU A 63 -7.45 -10.85 16.90
N CYS A 64 -6.91 -11.74 16.07
CA CYS A 64 -7.21 -13.16 16.12
C CYS A 64 -6.28 -13.89 17.09
N GLU A 65 -6.64 -15.12 17.48
CA GLU A 65 -5.85 -16.00 18.35
C GLU A 65 -4.40 -16.19 17.87
N ARG A 66 -4.18 -16.23 16.55
CA ARG A 66 -2.86 -16.36 15.93
C ARG A 66 -1.93 -15.17 16.17
N CYS A 67 -2.43 -13.99 16.57
CA CYS A 67 -1.59 -12.83 16.89
C CYS A 67 -0.78 -12.99 18.18
N ARG A 68 -1.21 -13.82 19.12
CA ARG A 68 -0.57 -13.90 20.45
C ARG A 68 0.92 -14.27 20.41
N PRO A 69 1.35 -15.33 19.70
CA PRO A 69 2.78 -15.66 19.62
C PRO A 69 3.60 -14.55 18.93
N LEU A 70 3.02 -13.90 17.90
CA LEU A 70 3.68 -12.79 17.20
C LEU A 70 3.89 -11.59 18.13
N LEU A 71 2.89 -11.19 18.92
CA LEU A 71 3.00 -10.08 19.87
C LEU A 71 3.96 -10.38 21.03
N ARG A 72 4.19 -11.65 21.36
CA ARG A 72 5.18 -12.09 22.34
C ARG A 72 6.59 -12.24 21.77
N SER A 73 6.78 -11.95 20.48
CA SER A 73 8.05 -12.14 19.77
C SER A 73 8.50 -13.61 19.70
N GLU A 74 7.57 -14.57 19.78
CA GLU A 74 7.85 -16.01 19.65
C GLU A 74 7.95 -16.44 18.18
N GLU A 75 7.30 -15.70 17.27
CA GLU A 75 7.26 -15.99 15.83
C GLU A 75 7.84 -14.81 15.02
N ALA A 76 8.66 -15.11 14.02
CA ALA A 76 9.17 -14.11 13.08
C ALA A 76 8.18 -13.86 11.94
N LEU A 77 7.83 -12.60 11.71
CA LEU A 77 6.94 -12.18 10.63
C LEU A 77 7.75 -11.68 9.42
N TRP A 78 7.62 -12.38 8.30
CA TRP A 78 8.16 -11.94 7.01
C TRP A 78 7.04 -11.36 6.15
N LEU A 79 7.19 -10.09 5.76
CA LEU A 79 6.22 -9.38 4.92
C LEU A 79 6.83 -9.01 3.58
N ARG A 80 5.99 -9.01 2.55
CA ARG A 80 6.38 -8.47 1.24
C ARG A 80 6.56 -6.97 1.36
N GLN A 81 7.74 -6.48 0.95
CA GLN A 81 8.00 -5.04 0.87
C GLN A 81 7.08 -4.39 -0.18
N ILE A 82 6.39 -3.34 0.24
CA ILE A 82 5.48 -2.58 -0.63
C ILE A 82 6.29 -1.49 -1.31
N THR A 83 6.74 -1.79 -2.52
CA THR A 83 7.41 -0.80 -3.37
C THR A 83 6.37 0.00 -4.13
N LYS A 84 6.54 1.32 -4.18
CA LYS A 84 5.74 2.16 -5.09
C LYS A 84 5.96 1.63 -6.51
N PRO A 85 4.90 1.46 -7.32
CA PRO A 85 5.06 1.04 -8.69
C PRO A 85 6.01 2.03 -9.37
N VAL A 86 7.11 1.52 -9.92
CA VAL A 86 7.98 2.33 -10.78
C VAL A 86 7.08 2.85 -11.87
N LYS A 87 6.93 4.18 -11.94
CA LYS A 87 6.24 4.81 -13.06
C LYS A 87 7.06 4.49 -14.29
N ILE A 88 6.67 3.45 -15.01
CA ILE A 88 7.16 3.21 -16.35
C ILE A 88 6.60 4.38 -17.14
N SER A 89 7.42 5.41 -17.32
CA SER A 89 7.16 6.44 -18.29
C SER A 89 6.97 5.69 -19.60
N ARG A 90 5.72 5.58 -20.08
CA ARG A 90 5.47 5.15 -21.44
C ARG A 90 6.13 6.19 -22.31
N LYS A 91 7.39 5.97 -22.70
CA LYS A 91 7.91 6.57 -23.92
C LYS A 91 6.93 6.12 -24.99
N THR A 92 6.15 7.05 -25.52
CA THR A 92 5.50 6.87 -26.81
C THR A 92 6.64 6.60 -27.78
N CYS A 93 6.87 5.33 -28.08
CA CYS A 93 7.77 4.92 -29.14
C CYS A 93 7.05 5.33 -30.42
N ASP A 94 7.30 6.56 -30.85
CA ASP A 94 6.67 7.14 -32.03
C ASP A 94 7.31 6.64 -33.32
N ARG A 95 8.38 5.84 -33.21
CA ARG A 95 9.02 5.15 -34.32
C ARG A 95 9.72 3.89 -33.83
N PRO A 96 9.39 2.71 -34.36
CA PRO A 96 10.19 1.52 -34.13
C PRO A 96 11.48 1.66 -34.95
N ASP A 97 12.63 1.69 -34.27
CA ASP A 97 13.98 1.91 -34.86
C ASP A 97 14.46 0.75 -35.77
N PHE A 98 13.57 -0.18 -36.10
CA PHE A 98 13.83 -1.44 -36.79
C PHE A 98 13.32 -1.47 -38.24
N PHE A 99 12.67 -0.40 -38.71
CA PHE A 99 12.05 -0.37 -40.03
C PHE A 99 12.95 0.33 -41.05
N SER A 100 13.05 -0.26 -42.24
CA SER A 100 13.54 0.42 -43.43
C SER A 100 12.64 1.62 -43.78
N ASP A 101 13.13 2.52 -44.64
CA ASP A 101 12.38 3.72 -45.01
C ASP A 101 11.01 3.38 -45.63
N GLU A 102 10.95 2.31 -46.45
CA GLU A 102 9.70 1.81 -47.05
C GLU A 102 8.70 1.30 -46.00
N GLU A 103 9.19 0.61 -44.97
CA GLU A 103 8.34 0.08 -43.90
C GLU A 103 7.88 1.20 -42.94
N SER A 104 8.65 2.28 -42.84
CA SER A 104 8.26 3.48 -42.08
C SER A 104 7.06 4.18 -42.72
N GLU A 105 7.04 4.32 -44.05
CA GLU A 105 5.92 4.90 -44.80
C GLU A 105 4.64 4.06 -44.67
N LEU A 106 4.77 2.74 -44.81
CA LEU A 106 3.64 1.81 -44.62
C LEU A 106 3.07 1.90 -43.20
N TRP A 107 3.94 2.01 -42.19
CA TRP A 107 3.54 2.13 -40.79
C TRP A 107 2.81 3.45 -40.50
N GLU A 108 3.21 4.56 -41.11
CA GLU A 108 2.50 5.84 -41.02
C GLU A 108 1.12 5.80 -41.69
N ALA A 109 1.00 5.16 -42.86
CA ALA A 109 -0.27 4.95 -43.54
C ALA A 109 -1.26 4.14 -42.68
N LEU A 110 -0.78 3.07 -42.04
CA LEU A 110 -1.59 2.27 -41.12
C LEU A 110 -2.00 3.03 -39.86
N ARG A 111 -1.14 3.94 -39.36
CA ARG A 111 -1.49 4.84 -38.24
C ARG A 111 -2.62 5.79 -38.60
N ALA A 112 -2.63 6.33 -39.82
CA ALA A 112 -3.67 7.25 -40.27
C ALA A 112 -5.07 6.60 -40.29
N CYS A 113 -5.15 5.32 -40.66
CA CYS A 113 -6.41 4.56 -40.66
C CYS A 113 -6.95 4.17 -39.28
N ARG A 114 -6.19 4.41 -38.21
CA ARG A 114 -6.60 4.04 -36.84
C ARG A 114 -7.31 5.19 -36.09
N LYS A 115 -7.52 6.33 -36.75
CA LYS A 115 -8.48 7.36 -36.32
C LYS A 115 -9.85 7.07 -36.91
#